data_AF-A0A699VTG6-F1
#
_entry.id   AF-A0A699VTG6-F1
#
_cell.length_a   1.000
_cell.length_b   1.000
_cell.length_c   1.000
_cell.angle_alpha   90.00
_cell.angle_beta   90.00
_cell.angle_gamma   90.00
#
_symmetry.space_group_name_H-M   'P 1'
#
loop_
_entity.id
_entity.type
_entity.pdbx_description
1 polymer ?
#
loop_
_entity_poly.entity_id
_entity_poly.type
_entity_poly.pdbx_seq_one_letter_code
_entity_poly.pdbx_strand_id
1 'polypeptide(L)'
;TNGDDSHNSGTGVRRTERAARECTYTEFLKSAYGMSWKTLMKMMTDKYCPRNEIRKLEMELWELKVKGTDLASYTQRFQELALLCGRMFAEESVKIEKYVRSLPDMIYGSVVASKPKTMQEAIEIATE
;
A
#
# COMPACT_ATOMS: atom_id res chain seq x y z
N THR A 1 35.99 -43.85 41.80
CA THR A 1 34.75 -43.37 41.16
C THR A 1 34.51 -41.95 41.61
N ASN A 2 33.90 -41.15 40.73
CA ASN A 2 33.43 -39.76 40.92
C ASN A 2 34.50 -38.74 40.47
N GLY A 3 34.32 -37.97 39.41
CA GLY A 3 33.14 -37.69 38.59
C GLY A 3 33.23 -36.23 38.17
N ASP A 4 33.79 -35.99 36.98
CA ASP A 4 33.83 -34.67 36.36
C ASP A 4 32.42 -34.30 35.90
N ASP A 5 31.76 -33.39 36.62
CA ASP A 5 30.51 -32.77 36.16
C ASP A 5 30.73 -31.28 35.90
N SER A 6 31.31 -30.98 34.74
CA SER A 6 31.33 -29.63 34.18
C SER A 6 29.98 -29.34 33.52
N HIS A 7 29.12 -28.60 34.21
CA HIS A 7 27.91 -28.02 33.60
C HIS A 7 28.00 -26.49 33.57
N ASN A 8 28.69 -25.95 32.55
CA ASN A 8 28.49 -24.56 32.16
C ASN A 8 27.16 -24.43 31.40
N SER A 9 26.10 -24.20 32.16
CA SER A 9 24.74 -24.04 31.64
C SER A 9 24.66 -22.70 30.87
N GLY A 10 24.44 -22.75 29.55
CA GLY A 10 24.35 -21.61 28.62
C GLY A 10 23.14 -20.68 28.83
N THR A 11 22.81 -20.36 30.08
CA THR A 11 21.76 -19.40 30.48
C THR A 11 22.25 -17.95 30.51
N GLY A 12 23.57 -17.72 30.60
CA GLY A 12 24.16 -16.37 30.53
C GLY A 12 23.95 -15.72 29.16
N VAL A 13 24.28 -16.43 28.09
CA VAL A 13 24.18 -15.92 26.70
C VAL A 13 22.76 -15.50 26.35
N ARG A 14 21.75 -16.31 26.69
CA ARG A 14 20.34 -16.00 26.40
C ARG A 14 19.82 -14.78 27.16
N ARG A 15 20.27 -14.56 28.41
CA ARG A 15 19.91 -13.36 29.19
C ARG A 15 20.56 -12.11 28.59
N THR A 16 21.84 -12.19 28.22
CA THR A 16 22.56 -11.09 27.56
C THR A 16 21.94 -10.75 26.21
N GLU A 17 21.56 -11.76 25.42
CA GLU A 17 20.92 -11.58 24.11
C GLU A 17 19.51 -10.96 24.23
N ARG A 18 18.74 -11.35 25.26
CA ARG A 18 17.44 -10.73 25.56
C ARG A 18 17.60 -9.27 26.01
N ALA A 19 18.54 -8.99 26.91
CA ALA A 19 18.83 -7.64 27.35
C ALA A 19 19.34 -6.75 26.20
N ALA A 20 20.18 -7.29 25.31
CA ALA A 20 20.65 -6.59 24.12
C ALA A 20 19.50 -6.25 23.16
N ARG A 21 18.56 -7.19 22.93
CA ARG A 21 17.35 -6.94 22.13
C ARG A 21 16.46 -5.86 22.74
N GLU A 22 16.22 -5.90 24.05
CA GLU A 22 15.44 -4.90 24.78
C GLU A 22 16.11 -3.50 24.73
N CYS A 23 17.43 -3.45 24.84
CA CYS A 23 18.20 -2.21 24.71
C CYS A 23 18.12 -1.63 23.28
N THR A 24 18.26 -2.47 22.25
CA THR A 24 18.09 -2.02 20.85
C THR A 24 16.67 -1.55 20.54
N TYR A 25 15.64 -2.15 21.14
CA TYR A 25 14.24 -1.75 20.93
C TYR A 25 13.92 -0.40 21.57
N THR A 26 14.42 -0.15 22.79
CA THR A 26 14.19 1.14 23.47
C THR A 26 14.93 2.29 22.80
N GLU A 27 16.15 2.08 22.31
CA GLU A 27 16.89 3.09 21.54
C GLU A 27 16.26 3.38 20.16
N PHE A 28 15.68 2.36 19.50
CA PHE A 28 14.88 2.56 18.29
C PHE A 28 13.64 3.42 18.56
N LEU A 29 12.90 3.15 19.64
CA LEU A 29 11.73 3.94 20.01
C LEU A 29 12.10 5.39 20.33
N LYS A 30 13.14 5.63 21.14
CA LYS A 30 13.61 7.00 21.43
C LYS A 30 13.99 7.76 20.15
N SER A 31 14.68 7.08 19.24
CA SER A 31 15.05 7.64 17.93
C SER A 31 13.80 7.96 17.10
N ALA A 32 12.82 7.06 17.06
CA ALA A 32 11.57 7.24 16.33
C ALA A 32 10.68 8.36 16.92
N TYR A 33 10.62 8.50 18.25
CA TYR A 33 9.91 9.60 18.91
C TYR A 33 10.54 10.97 18.63
N GLY A 34 11.85 11.03 18.35
CA GLY A 34 12.54 12.24 17.91
C GLY A 34 12.33 12.57 16.42
N MET A 35 11.76 11.66 15.62
CA MET A 35 11.50 11.89 14.19
C MET A 35 10.12 12.50 13.96
N SER A 36 9.97 13.22 12.85
CA SER A 36 8.64 13.61 12.38
C SER A 36 7.87 12.39 11.87
N TRP A 37 6.55 12.38 12.07
CA TRP A 37 5.65 11.33 11.56
C TRP A 37 5.85 11.05 10.06
N LYS A 38 6.08 12.10 9.26
CA LYS A 38 6.38 12.01 7.82
C LYS A 38 7.66 11.20 7.54
N THR A 39 8.71 11.42 8.32
CA THR A 39 9.99 10.71 8.16
C THR A 39 9.85 9.26 8.58
N LEU A 40 9.18 9.01 9.71
CA LEU A 40 8.90 7.66 10.18
C LEU A 40 8.08 6.87 9.16
N MET A 41 6.98 7.45 8.66
CA MET A 41 6.16 6.80 7.63
C MET A 41 6.94 6.55 6.35
N LYS A 42 7.79 7.48 5.91
CA LYS A 42 8.66 7.26 4.75
C LYS A 42 9.58 6.05 4.95
N MET A 43 10.25 5.93 6.10
CA MET A 43 11.11 4.78 6.39
C MET A 43 10.34 3.46 6.44
N MET A 44 9.14 3.46 7.04
CA MET A 44 8.27 2.30 7.06
C MET A 44 7.82 1.91 5.65
N THR A 45 7.42 2.88 4.82
CA THR A 45 7.06 2.62 3.42
C THR A 45 8.25 2.12 2.61
N ASP A 46 9.43 2.73 2.73
CA ASP A 46 10.62 2.33 1.97
C ASP A 46 11.06 0.89 2.32
N LYS A 47 10.88 0.46 3.57
CA LYS A 47 11.24 -0.88 4.04
C LYS A 47 10.20 -1.95 3.69
N TYR A 48 8.92 -1.63 3.78
CA TYR A 48 7.84 -2.63 3.70
C TYR A 48 6.97 -2.52 2.43
N CYS A 49 7.05 -1.42 1.68
CA CYS A 49 6.34 -1.21 0.43
C CYS A 49 7.36 -1.03 -0.71
N PRO A 50 8.06 -2.12 -1.08
CA PRO A 50 9.18 -2.03 -2.01
C PRO A 50 8.69 -1.55 -3.39
N ARG A 51 9.50 -0.69 -4.03
CA ARG A 51 9.11 0.03 -5.25
C ARG A 51 8.72 -0.89 -6.41
N ASN A 52 9.29 -2.09 -6.50
CA ASN A 52 8.97 -3.08 -7.53
C ASN A 52 7.55 -3.62 -7.40
N GLU A 53 7.04 -3.84 -6.18
CA GLU A 53 5.67 -4.31 -5.96
C GLU A 53 4.68 -3.19 -6.27
N ILE A 54 4.98 -1.95 -5.88
CA ILE A 54 4.20 -0.78 -6.29
C ILE A 54 4.14 -0.69 -7.82
N ARG A 55 5.28 -0.85 -8.52
CA ARG A 55 5.30 -0.83 -9.99
C ARG A 55 4.43 -1.92 -10.63
N LYS A 56 4.30 -3.10 -10.02
CA LYS A 56 3.37 -4.14 -10.51
C LYS A 56 1.92 -3.68 -10.41
N LEU A 57 1.55 -3.08 -9.29
CA LEU A 57 0.21 -2.52 -9.10
C LEU A 57 -0.05 -1.34 -10.06
N GLU A 58 0.95 -0.48 -10.27
CA GLU A 58 0.88 0.63 -11.24
C GLU A 58 0.64 0.09 -12.67
N MET A 59 1.31 -1.01 -13.06
CA MET A 59 1.09 -1.67 -14.35
C MET A 59 -0.29 -2.34 -14.43
N GLU A 60 -0.74 -3.02 -13.38
CA GLU A 60 -2.06 -3.63 -13.34
C GLU A 60 -3.15 -2.57 -13.53
N LEU A 61 -3.05 -1.45 -12.81
CA LEU A 61 -3.96 -0.32 -12.95
C LEU A 61 -3.93 0.28 -14.36
N TRP A 62 -2.76 0.36 -14.97
CA TRP A 62 -2.60 0.86 -16.33
C TRP A 62 -3.36 0.02 -17.35
N GLU A 63 -3.23 -1.31 -17.25
CA GLU A 63 -3.88 -2.29 -18.12
C GLU A 63 -5.34 -2.61 -17.73
N LEU A 64 -5.80 -2.13 -16.57
CA LEU A 64 -7.15 -2.35 -16.08
C LEU A 64 -8.18 -1.75 -17.06
N LYS A 65 -9.11 -2.60 -17.50
CA LYS A 65 -10.25 -2.28 -18.38
C LYS A 65 -11.46 -3.11 -17.94
N VAL A 66 -12.66 -2.61 -18.22
CA VAL A 66 -13.89 -3.38 -17.98
C VAL A 66 -13.87 -4.65 -18.85
N LYS A 67 -14.12 -5.81 -18.23
CA LYS A 67 -14.24 -7.10 -18.92
C LYS A 67 -15.71 -7.50 -18.99
N GLY A 68 -16.25 -7.63 -20.20
CA GLY A 68 -17.67 -7.92 -20.38
C GLY A 68 -18.54 -6.80 -19.84
N THR A 69 -19.51 -7.15 -19.00
CA THR A 69 -20.47 -6.21 -18.38
C THR A 69 -20.21 -5.96 -16.89
N ASP A 70 -19.14 -6.51 -16.33
CA ASP A 70 -18.88 -6.42 -14.88
C ASP A 70 -18.17 -5.11 -14.50
N LEU A 71 -18.97 -4.04 -14.46
CA LEU A 71 -18.52 -2.72 -14.07
C LEU A 71 -18.24 -2.61 -12.56
N ALA A 72 -18.96 -3.37 -11.73
CA ALA A 72 -18.83 -3.35 -10.28
C ALA A 72 -17.45 -3.85 -9.84
N SER A 73 -17.02 -5.02 -10.33
CA SER A 73 -15.69 -5.56 -10.01
C SER A 73 -14.58 -4.66 -10.55
N TYR A 74 -14.75 -4.09 -11.74
CA TYR A 74 -13.80 -3.11 -12.28
C TYR A 74 -13.67 -1.90 -11.37
N THR A 75 -14.79 -1.31 -10.94
CA THR A 75 -14.80 -0.10 -10.11
C THR A 75 -14.17 -0.35 -8.75
N GLN A 76 -14.51 -1.48 -8.11
CA GLN A 76 -13.89 -1.88 -6.86
C GLN A 76 -12.37 -2.02 -7.03
N ARG A 77 -11.94 -2.78 -8.05
CA ARG A 77 -10.50 -3.02 -8.28
C ARG A 77 -9.76 -1.73 -8.60
N PHE A 78 -10.38 -0.82 -9.35
CA PHE A 78 -9.82 0.48 -9.67
C PHE A 78 -9.59 1.31 -8.39
N GLN A 79 -10.58 1.38 -7.50
CA GLN A 79 -10.45 2.13 -6.24
C GLN A 79 -9.37 1.57 -5.32
N GLU A 80 -9.29 0.24 -5.19
CA GLU A 80 -8.22 -0.44 -4.44
C GLU A 80 -6.82 -0.11 -5.00
N LEU A 81 -6.64 -0.25 -6.32
CA LEU A 81 -5.36 0.03 -6.97
C LEU A 81 -4.99 1.51 -6.92
N ALA A 82 -5.97 2.41 -7.07
CA ALA A 82 -5.74 3.85 -6.97
C ALA A 82 -5.33 4.30 -5.57
N LEU A 83 -5.84 3.62 -4.53
CA LEU A 83 -5.42 3.85 -3.14
C LEU A 83 -3.96 3.42 -2.92
N LEU A 84 -3.59 2.23 -3.41
CA LEU A 84 -2.23 1.70 -3.27
C LEU A 84 -1.22 2.47 -4.12
N CYS A 85 -1.63 2.93 -5.31
CA CYS A 85 -0.82 3.70 -6.24
C CYS A 85 -1.00 5.21 -6.06
N GLY A 86 -1.10 5.70 -4.82
CA GLY A 86 -1.39 7.11 -4.53
C GLY A 86 -0.46 8.13 -5.21
N ARG A 87 0.77 7.73 -5.60
CA ARG A 87 1.70 8.59 -6.34
C ARG A 87 1.37 8.75 -7.84
N MET A 88 0.57 7.85 -8.44
CA MET A 88 0.17 7.95 -9.85
C MET A 88 -0.89 9.02 -10.08
N PHE A 89 -1.72 9.31 -9.08
CA PHE A 89 -2.82 10.26 -9.17
C PHE A 89 -2.53 11.48 -8.30
N ALA A 90 -1.70 12.40 -8.83
CA ALA A 90 -1.41 13.66 -8.15
C ALA A 90 -2.67 14.55 -8.02
N GLU A 91 -3.60 14.41 -8.95
CA GLU A 91 -4.87 15.13 -8.98
C GLU A 91 -6.05 14.16 -9.19
N GLU A 92 -7.22 14.53 -8.67
CA GLU A 92 -8.45 13.73 -8.82
C GLU A 92 -8.92 13.67 -10.29
N SER A 93 -8.71 14.74 -11.05
CA SER A 93 -8.99 14.82 -12.49
C SER A 93 -8.29 13.70 -13.28
N VAL A 94 -7.02 13.46 -13.00
CA VAL A 94 -6.21 12.40 -13.65
C VAL A 94 -6.75 11.01 -13.30
N LYS A 95 -7.24 10.84 -12.07
CA LYS A 95 -7.87 9.60 -11.61
C LYS A 95 -9.18 9.34 -12.34
N ILE A 96 -10.02 10.36 -12.46
CA ILE A 96 -11.29 10.30 -13.21
C ILE A 96 -11.02 9.99 -14.68
N GLU A 97 -10.08 10.69 -15.32
CA GLU A 97 -9.73 10.47 -16.72
C GLU A 97 -9.33 9.01 -16.99
N LYS A 98 -8.45 8.46 -16.14
CA LYS A 98 -8.02 7.06 -16.27
C LYS A 98 -9.18 6.07 -16.06
N TYR A 99 -10.08 6.36 -15.11
CA TYR A 99 -11.29 5.55 -14.91
C TYR A 99 -12.18 5.54 -16.15
N VAL A 100 -12.53 6.73 -16.65
CA VAL A 100 -13.44 6.93 -17.78
C VAL A 100 -12.89 6.34 -19.07
N ARG A 101 -11.59 6.54 -19.36
CA ARG A 101 -10.94 6.02 -20.57
C ARG A 101 -10.95 4.50 -20.68
N SER A 102 -11.16 3.79 -19.57
CA SER A 102 -11.15 2.33 -19.54
C SER A 102 -12.57 1.71 -19.48
N LEU A 103 -13.60 2.56 -19.61
CA LEU A 103 -15.01 2.14 -19.70
C LEU A 103 -15.38 1.71 -21.12
N PRO A 104 -16.42 0.85 -21.29
CA PRO A 104 -16.99 0.53 -22.59
C PRO A 104 -17.63 1.74 -23.26
N ASP A 105 -17.57 1.80 -24.59
CA ASP A 105 -18.10 2.93 -25.40
C ASP A 105 -19.55 3.28 -25.08
N MET A 106 -20.37 2.28 -24.73
CA MET A 106 -21.78 2.46 -24.37
C MET A 106 -21.99 3.40 -23.17
N ILE A 107 -21.05 3.42 -22.22
CA ILE A 107 -21.11 4.19 -20.96
C ILE A 107 -20.14 5.38 -21.04
N TYR A 108 -19.07 5.27 -21.82
CA TYR A 108 -18.07 6.32 -21.98
C TYR A 108 -18.69 7.67 -22.35
N GLY A 109 -19.64 7.69 -23.30
CA GLY A 109 -20.27 8.91 -23.77
C GLY A 109 -21.07 9.65 -22.69
N SER A 110 -21.83 8.92 -21.86
CA SER A 110 -22.64 9.53 -20.78
C SER A 110 -21.75 10.16 -19.71
N VAL A 111 -20.72 9.43 -19.27
CA VAL A 111 -19.82 9.91 -18.22
C VAL A 111 -19.01 11.14 -18.68
N VAL A 112 -18.52 11.14 -19.92
CA VAL A 112 -17.79 12.30 -20.47
C VAL A 112 -18.69 13.53 -20.60
N ALA A 113 -19.94 13.36 -21.02
CA ALA A 113 -20.89 14.47 -21.17
C ALA A 113 -21.21 15.16 -19.83
N SER A 114 -21.31 14.37 -18.77
CA SER A 114 -21.65 14.84 -17.41
C SER A 114 -20.50 15.56 -16.70
N LYS A 115 -19.25 15.43 -17.18
CA LYS A 115 -18.06 16.11 -16.63
C LYS A 115 -17.94 15.99 -15.10
N PRO A 116 -17.82 14.75 -14.56
CA PRO A 116 -17.73 14.54 -13.13
C PRO A 116 -16.51 15.26 -12.54
N LYS A 117 -16.70 15.87 -11.38
CA LYS A 117 -15.64 16.54 -10.60
C LYS A 117 -15.02 15.60 -9.58
N THR A 118 -15.78 14.60 -9.13
CA THR A 118 -15.33 13.62 -8.15
C THR A 118 -15.35 12.21 -8.74
N MET A 119 -14.53 11.34 -8.17
CA MET A 119 -14.56 9.92 -8.52
C MET A 119 -15.92 9.27 -8.23
N GLN A 120 -16.61 9.72 -7.19
CA GLN A 120 -17.91 9.15 -6.81
C GLN A 120 -18.98 9.49 -7.85
N GLU A 121 -19.04 10.74 -8.32
CA GLU A 121 -19.91 11.14 -9.42
C GLU A 121 -19.66 10.32 -10.68
N ALA A 122 -18.39 10.13 -11.06
CA ALA A 122 -18.02 9.34 -12.23
C ALA A 122 -18.51 7.88 -12.14
N ILE A 123 -18.51 7.30 -10.95
CA ILE A 123 -19.00 5.94 -10.70
C ILE A 123 -20.52 5.89 -10.77
N GLU A 124 -21.20 6.83 -10.12
CA GLU A 124 -22.67 6.89 -10.10
C GLU A 124 -23.23 6.99 -11.52
N ILE A 125 -22.68 7.88 -12.35
CA ILE A 125 -23.08 8.04 -13.76
C ILE A 125 -22.77 6.79 -14.58
N ALA A 126 -21.68 6.08 -14.27
CA ALA A 126 -21.32 4.87 -15.00
C ALA A 126 -22.25 3.69 -14.67
N THR A 127 -22.89 3.71 -13.50
CA THR A 127 -23.79 2.66 -13.00
C THR A 127 -25.28 2.97 -13.16
N GLU A 128 -25.62 4.16 -13.67
CA GLU A 128 -26.99 4.61 -13.99
C GLU A 128 -27.56 3.83 -15.19
#